data_AF-A0A6G3LNM7-F1
#
_entry.id   AF-A0A6G3LNM7-F1
#
_cell.length_a   1.000
_cell.length_b   1.000
_cell.length_c   1.000
_cell.angle_alpha   90.00
_cell.angle_beta   90.00
_cell.angle_gamma   90.00
#
_symmetry.space_group_name_H-M   'P 1'
#
loop_
_entity.id
_entity.type
_entity.pdbx_description
1 polymer ?
#
loop_
_entity_poly.entity_id
_entity_poly.type
_entity_poly.pdbx_seq_one_letter_code
_entity_poly.pdbx_strand_id
1 'polypeptide(L)'
;MWPPPKPKPKRIIAIASSNFSNLKEPARTLHIALLARAATIFRVEQIIIYKESNKPCTPIKTVLEALEAPQYLRKYLVPKSKHLRYLGAAPPLRSPSHLLRDEQSPYREGYILRRTGDTAIVDIGLEKPVQAKVPPGLGPRVTLTQKQGHWQYIDREQIPVYWGYTVTCQQSLKQTLQNHTTPKTLVIATSRKGTPINTLATQLKT
;
A
#
# COMPACT_ATOMS: atom_id res chain seq x y z
N MET A 1 -16.24 4.38 -12.90
CA MET A 1 -15.67 5.75 -12.88
C MET A 1 -14.24 5.66 -12.34
N TRP A 2 -13.27 6.17 -13.08
CA TRP A 2 -11.86 6.25 -12.68
C TRP A 2 -11.55 7.70 -12.25
N PRO A 3 -10.77 7.94 -11.19
CA PRO A 3 -10.20 6.97 -10.25
C PRO A 3 -11.28 6.31 -9.36
N PRO A 4 -11.08 5.05 -8.94
CA PRO A 4 -12.07 4.35 -8.13
C PRO A 4 -12.15 4.96 -6.72
N PRO A 5 -13.35 5.04 -6.12
CA PRO A 5 -13.52 5.63 -4.80
C PRO A 5 -12.82 4.79 -3.74
N LYS A 6 -12.47 5.43 -2.62
CA LYS A 6 -11.98 4.75 -1.43
C LYS A 6 -13.02 3.73 -0.97
N PRO A 7 -12.62 2.48 -0.66
CA PRO A 7 -13.59 1.46 -0.26
C PRO A 7 -14.25 1.83 1.06
N LYS A 8 -15.55 1.58 1.16
CA LYS A 8 -16.31 1.60 2.41
C LYS A 8 -17.09 0.28 2.47
N PRO A 9 -16.79 -0.62 3.42
CA PRO A 9 -15.83 -0.51 4.52
C PRO A 9 -14.35 -0.55 4.08
N LYS A 10 -13.43 -0.14 4.97
CA LYS A 10 -11.98 -0.31 4.81
C LYS A 10 -11.64 -1.78 4.66
N ARG A 11 -10.78 -2.11 3.69
CA ARG A 11 -10.43 -3.49 3.35
C ARG A 11 -9.01 -3.79 3.80
N ILE A 12 -8.87 -4.85 4.59
CA ILE A 12 -7.61 -5.31 5.14
C ILE A 12 -7.46 -6.79 4.79
N ILE A 13 -6.28 -7.20 4.36
CA ILE A 13 -5.94 -8.62 4.21
C ILE A 13 -4.81 -8.98 5.17
N ALA A 14 -4.86 -10.17 5.74
CA ALA A 14 -3.79 -10.71 6.58
C ALA A 14 -3.27 -12.02 5.97
N ILE A 15 -1.96 -12.13 5.84
CA ILE A 15 -1.26 -13.31 5.30
C ILE A 15 -0.12 -13.73 6.22
N ALA A 16 0.24 -15.01 6.20
CA ALA A 16 1.36 -15.51 6.97
C ALA A 16 2.69 -15.10 6.32
N SER A 17 3.73 -14.90 7.13
CA SER A 17 5.10 -14.69 6.63
C SER A 17 5.68 -15.92 5.92
N SER A 18 5.07 -17.09 6.13
CA SER A 18 5.39 -18.34 5.45
C SER A 18 4.84 -18.41 4.02
N ASN A 19 3.87 -17.55 3.65
CA ASN A 19 3.35 -17.49 2.28
C ASN A 19 4.51 -17.30 1.28
N PHE A 20 4.50 -18.08 0.20
CA PHE A 20 5.52 -18.07 -0.87
C PHE A 20 6.93 -18.49 -0.42
N SER A 21 7.13 -18.94 0.83
CA SER A 21 8.45 -19.34 1.34
C SER A 21 9.03 -20.58 0.64
N ASN A 22 8.16 -21.44 0.11
CA ASN A 22 8.51 -22.63 -0.69
C ASN A 22 8.92 -22.30 -2.13
N LEU A 23 8.59 -21.10 -2.63
CA LEU A 23 8.92 -20.69 -3.99
C LEU A 23 10.36 -20.19 -4.07
N LYS A 24 11.06 -20.51 -5.17
CA LYS A 24 12.36 -19.93 -5.53
C LYS A 24 12.16 -18.68 -6.39
N GLU A 25 13.17 -17.83 -6.49
CA GLU A 25 13.14 -16.71 -7.43
C GLU A 25 13.33 -17.20 -8.89
N PRO A 26 12.70 -16.58 -9.90
CA PRO A 26 11.87 -15.36 -9.82
C PRO A 26 10.41 -15.59 -9.38
N ALA A 27 9.97 -16.86 -9.29
CA ALA A 27 8.57 -17.19 -9.04
C ALA A 27 8.03 -16.57 -7.74
N ARG A 28 8.83 -16.52 -6.68
CA ARG A 28 8.44 -15.89 -5.41
C ARG A 28 8.07 -14.41 -5.58
N THR A 29 8.94 -13.60 -6.18
CA THR A 29 8.67 -12.19 -6.43
C THR A 29 7.43 -11.99 -7.31
N LEU A 30 7.27 -12.81 -8.36
CA LEU A 30 6.11 -12.73 -9.26
C LEU A 30 4.79 -13.08 -8.56
N HIS A 31 4.77 -14.08 -7.68
CA HIS A 31 3.57 -14.41 -6.90
C HIS A 31 3.21 -13.31 -5.89
N ILE A 32 4.21 -12.69 -5.25
CA ILE A 32 3.98 -11.53 -4.38
C ILE A 32 3.43 -10.35 -5.22
N ALA A 33 3.90 -10.16 -6.45
CA ALA A 33 3.37 -9.14 -7.35
C ALA A 33 1.94 -9.41 -7.79
N LEU A 34 1.56 -10.67 -8.01
CA LEU A 34 0.17 -11.06 -8.27
C LEU A 34 -0.73 -10.76 -7.07
N LEU A 35 -0.25 -11.03 -5.85
CA LEU A 35 -0.95 -10.64 -4.61
C LEU A 35 -1.12 -9.12 -4.55
N ALA A 36 -0.07 -8.35 -4.80
CA ALA A 36 -0.12 -6.88 -4.82
C ALA A 36 -1.16 -6.37 -5.82
N ARG A 37 -1.17 -6.93 -7.04
CA ARG A 37 -2.16 -6.57 -8.07
C ARG A 37 -3.58 -6.90 -7.64
N ALA A 38 -3.82 -8.09 -7.11
CA ALA A 38 -5.13 -8.46 -6.59
C ALA A 38 -5.56 -7.49 -5.49
N ALA A 39 -4.67 -7.19 -4.54
CA ALA A 39 -4.92 -6.21 -3.49
C ALA A 39 -5.29 -4.83 -4.05
N THR A 40 -4.57 -4.33 -5.07
CA THR A 40 -4.88 -3.07 -5.76
C THR A 40 -6.25 -3.11 -6.48
N ILE A 41 -6.53 -4.17 -7.24
CA ILE A 41 -7.80 -4.34 -7.97
C ILE A 41 -8.99 -4.33 -7.00
N PHE A 42 -8.88 -5.07 -5.91
CA PHE A 42 -9.91 -5.15 -4.89
C PHE A 42 -9.85 -4.01 -3.86
N ARG A 43 -9.02 -2.99 -4.09
CA ARG A 43 -8.88 -1.79 -3.27
C ARG A 43 -8.59 -2.10 -1.80
N VAL A 44 -7.72 -3.05 -1.54
CA VAL A 44 -7.20 -3.33 -0.20
C VAL A 44 -6.37 -2.13 0.25
N GLU A 45 -6.64 -1.61 1.45
CA GLU A 45 -5.93 -0.45 2.00
C GLU A 45 -4.78 -0.85 2.93
N GLN A 46 -4.79 -2.08 3.44
CA GLN A 46 -3.73 -2.58 4.31
C GLN A 46 -3.50 -4.07 4.11
N ILE A 47 -2.22 -4.43 3.99
CA ILE A 47 -1.75 -5.81 3.94
C ILE A 47 -0.96 -6.06 5.23
N ILE A 48 -1.43 -7.00 6.04
CA ILE A 48 -0.78 -7.40 7.29
C ILE A 48 -0.06 -8.72 7.04
N ILE A 49 1.22 -8.78 7.42
CA ILE A 49 2.02 -10.00 7.38
C ILE A 49 2.27 -10.44 8.82
N TYR A 50 1.56 -11.47 9.28
CA TYR A 50 1.81 -12.04 10.61
C TYR A 50 2.90 -13.10 10.55
N LYS A 51 3.80 -13.11 11.53
CA LYS A 51 4.86 -14.11 11.58
C LYS A 51 4.31 -15.51 11.84
N GLU A 52 4.84 -16.47 11.09
CA GLU A 52 4.57 -17.90 11.25
C GLU A 52 5.87 -18.70 11.08
N SER A 53 6.06 -19.75 11.90
CA SER A 53 7.16 -20.71 11.77
C SER A 53 8.56 -20.09 11.63
N ASN A 54 8.86 -19.04 12.41
CA ASN A 54 10.12 -18.27 12.38
C ASN A 54 10.47 -17.67 11.00
N LYS A 55 9.53 -17.63 10.05
CA LYS A 55 9.77 -17.01 8.74
C LYS A 55 9.71 -15.47 8.89
N PRO A 56 10.71 -14.74 8.39
CA PRO A 56 10.71 -13.28 8.47
C PRO A 56 9.67 -12.70 7.50
N CYS A 57 9.02 -11.61 7.90
CA CYS A 57 8.10 -10.88 7.02
C CYS A 57 8.82 -10.09 5.92
N THR A 58 10.11 -9.79 6.12
CA THR A 58 10.91 -8.89 5.28
C THR A 58 10.84 -9.21 3.78
N PRO A 59 10.98 -10.46 3.32
CA PRO A 59 10.96 -10.75 1.88
C PRO A 59 9.66 -10.31 1.20
N ILE A 60 8.51 -10.63 1.81
CA ILE A 60 7.19 -10.26 1.29
C ILE A 60 6.98 -8.75 1.41
N LYS A 61 7.27 -8.19 2.60
CA LYS A 61 7.09 -6.77 2.89
C LYS A 61 7.86 -5.89 1.90
N THR A 62 9.14 -6.18 1.69
CA THR A 62 10.01 -5.39 0.82
C THR A 62 9.49 -5.37 -0.63
N VAL A 63 9.02 -6.50 -1.16
CA VAL A 63 8.45 -6.55 -2.51
C VAL A 63 7.12 -5.77 -2.58
N LEU A 64 6.21 -5.96 -1.62
CA LEU A 64 4.92 -5.27 -1.60
C LEU A 64 5.07 -3.75 -1.50
N GLU A 65 5.96 -3.26 -0.62
CA GLU A 65 6.25 -1.83 -0.46
C GLU A 65 6.91 -1.24 -1.71
N ALA A 66 7.85 -1.97 -2.32
CA ALA A 66 8.50 -1.53 -3.55
C ALA A 66 7.52 -1.45 -4.73
N LEU A 67 6.55 -2.36 -4.81
CA LEU A 67 5.49 -2.30 -5.81
C LEU A 67 4.51 -1.15 -5.56
N GLU A 68 4.14 -0.90 -4.31
CA GLU A 68 3.21 0.17 -3.93
C GLU A 68 3.78 1.57 -4.16
N ALA A 69 5.10 1.74 -4.01
CA ALA A 69 5.75 3.02 -4.26
C ALA A 69 5.60 3.46 -5.73
N PRO A 70 5.10 4.70 -5.99
CA PRO A 70 5.07 5.27 -7.32
C PRO A 70 6.46 5.30 -7.96
N GLN A 71 6.52 5.11 -9.28
CA GLN A 71 7.76 4.88 -10.02
C GLN A 71 8.81 5.96 -9.77
N TYR A 72 8.39 7.23 -9.74
CA TYR A 72 9.27 8.38 -9.51
C TYR A 72 9.80 8.47 -8.07
N LEU A 73 9.15 7.83 -7.10
CA LEU A 73 9.60 7.79 -5.70
C LEU A 73 10.46 6.58 -5.35
N ARG A 74 10.48 5.54 -6.21
CA ARG A 74 11.23 4.31 -5.92
C ARG A 74 12.72 4.57 -5.70
N LYS A 75 13.30 5.55 -6.40
CA LYS A 75 14.71 5.97 -6.22
C LYS A 75 15.03 6.43 -4.79
N TYR A 76 14.03 6.89 -4.02
CA TYR A 76 14.19 7.31 -2.63
C TYR A 76 13.75 6.25 -1.63
N LEU A 77 12.66 5.54 -1.93
CA LEU A 77 11.97 4.68 -0.97
C LEU A 77 12.41 3.22 -1.03
N VAL A 78 12.98 2.78 -2.15
CA VAL A 78 13.25 1.37 -2.43
C VAL A 78 14.77 1.13 -2.42
N PRO A 79 15.33 0.66 -1.30
CA PRO A 79 16.76 0.37 -1.22
C PRO A 79 17.12 -0.84 -2.08
N LYS A 80 18.39 -0.94 -2.49
CA LYS A 80 18.91 -2.13 -3.15
C LYS A 80 18.76 -3.34 -2.22
N SER A 81 18.12 -4.39 -2.70
CA SER A 81 17.89 -5.62 -1.93
C SER A 81 17.89 -6.83 -2.86
N LYS A 82 18.45 -7.95 -2.38
CA LYS A 82 18.37 -9.24 -3.09
C LYS A 82 16.93 -9.69 -3.37
N HIS A 83 15.99 -9.28 -2.53
CA HIS A 83 14.56 -9.57 -2.67
C HIS A 83 13.91 -8.80 -3.82
N LEU A 84 14.57 -7.77 -4.35
CA LEU A 84 14.04 -6.92 -5.42
C LEU A 84 14.71 -7.17 -6.77
N ARG A 85 15.59 -8.18 -6.86
CA ARG A 85 16.33 -8.52 -8.08
C ARG A 85 15.42 -8.71 -9.29
N TYR A 86 14.24 -9.27 -9.07
CA TYR A 86 13.26 -9.59 -10.12
C TYR A 86 12.05 -8.65 -10.13
N LEU A 87 12.11 -7.54 -9.40
CA LEU A 87 11.01 -6.57 -9.33
C LEU A 87 10.68 -5.97 -10.70
N GLY A 88 11.66 -5.84 -11.59
CA GLY A 88 11.47 -5.33 -12.95
C GLY A 88 10.58 -6.22 -13.83
N ALA A 89 10.48 -7.52 -13.52
CA ALA A 89 9.57 -8.44 -14.20
C ALA A 89 8.16 -8.45 -13.59
N ALA A 90 7.95 -7.73 -12.48
CA ALA A 90 6.66 -7.69 -11.81
C ALA A 90 5.65 -6.92 -12.66
N PRO A 91 4.42 -7.45 -12.79
CA PRO A 91 3.36 -6.76 -13.52
C PRO A 91 2.97 -5.44 -12.80
N PRO A 92 2.64 -4.37 -13.54
CA PRO A 92 2.37 -3.05 -12.96
C PRO A 92 1.09 -3.04 -12.11
N LEU A 93 1.03 -2.23 -11.04
CA LEU A 93 -0.19 -2.11 -10.23
C LEU A 93 -1.24 -1.20 -10.86
N ARG A 94 -0.81 -0.11 -11.52
CA ARG A 94 -1.69 0.94 -12.09
C ARG A 94 -2.73 1.44 -11.08
N SER A 95 -2.30 1.82 -9.87
CA SER A 95 -3.18 2.48 -8.88
C SER A 95 -3.31 3.98 -9.16
N PRO A 96 -4.34 4.67 -8.64
CA PRO A 96 -4.47 6.13 -8.80
C PRO A 96 -3.31 6.95 -8.22
N SER A 97 -2.54 6.39 -7.29
CA SER A 97 -1.32 6.99 -6.74
C SER A 97 -0.10 6.86 -7.66
N HIS A 98 -0.15 6.03 -8.72
CA HIS A 98 0.95 5.77 -9.65
C HIS A 98 0.87 6.65 -10.88
N LEU A 99 0.84 7.97 -10.64
CA LEU A 99 0.69 8.96 -11.70
C LEU A 99 1.94 9.07 -12.55
N LEU A 100 1.74 9.22 -13.85
CA LEU A 100 2.75 9.67 -14.79
C LEU A 100 3.02 11.17 -14.61
N ARG A 101 4.10 11.64 -15.22
CA ARG A 101 4.54 13.05 -15.13
C ARG A 101 3.43 14.00 -15.59
N ASP A 102 2.80 13.69 -16.71
CA ASP A 102 1.87 14.61 -17.39
C ASP A 102 0.40 14.39 -17.00
N GLU A 103 0.12 13.43 -16.11
CA GLU A 103 -1.25 13.17 -15.64
C GLU A 103 -1.69 14.22 -14.62
N GLN A 104 -2.82 14.89 -14.87
CA GLN A 104 -3.39 15.81 -13.91
C GLN A 104 -4.12 15.05 -12.79
N SER A 105 -3.82 15.41 -11.54
CA SER A 105 -4.48 14.85 -10.36
C SER A 105 -4.47 15.88 -9.23
N PRO A 106 -5.56 15.97 -8.44
CA PRO A 106 -5.62 16.83 -7.26
C PRO A 106 -4.71 16.36 -6.12
N TYR A 107 -4.21 15.12 -6.19
CA TYR A 107 -3.34 14.51 -5.18
C TYR A 107 -2.10 13.90 -5.84
N ARG A 108 -0.95 14.03 -5.20
CA ARG A 108 0.30 13.37 -5.61
C ARG A 108 1.07 12.89 -4.39
N GLU A 109 1.63 11.68 -4.49
CA GLU A 109 2.64 11.22 -3.53
C GLU A 109 3.93 12.02 -3.75
N GLY A 110 4.65 12.31 -2.68
CA GLY A 110 5.86 13.10 -2.72
C GLY A 110 6.94 12.63 -1.76
N TYR A 111 8.18 12.99 -2.07
CA TYR A 111 9.33 12.81 -1.20
C TYR A 111 9.98 14.17 -0.89
N ILE A 112 10.13 14.45 0.41
CA ILE A 112 10.74 15.68 0.91
C ILE A 112 12.24 15.65 0.61
N LEU A 113 12.71 16.59 -0.22
CA LEU A 113 14.13 16.77 -0.53
C LEU A 113 14.82 17.67 0.50
N ARG A 114 14.12 18.73 0.92
CA ARG A 114 14.63 19.72 1.87
C ARG A 114 13.48 20.36 2.62
N ARG A 115 13.66 20.59 3.92
CA ARG A 115 12.64 21.19 4.80
C ARG A 115 13.13 22.55 5.32
N THR A 116 12.22 23.51 5.46
CA THR A 116 12.47 24.85 5.99
C THR A 116 11.25 25.33 6.75
N GLY A 117 11.28 25.20 8.08
CA GLY A 117 10.13 25.49 8.93
C GLY A 117 8.92 24.61 8.58
N ASP A 118 7.81 25.26 8.24
CA ASP A 118 6.54 24.63 7.82
C ASP A 118 6.43 24.43 6.30
N THR A 119 7.52 24.66 5.56
CA THR A 119 7.59 24.44 4.11
C THR A 119 8.64 23.40 3.76
N ALA A 120 8.48 22.77 2.58
CA ALA A 120 9.41 21.80 2.05
C ALA A 120 9.50 21.89 0.52
N ILE A 121 10.67 21.55 -0.01
CA ILE A 121 10.85 21.22 -1.42
C ILE A 121 10.60 19.72 -1.57
N VAL A 122 9.63 19.35 -2.41
CA VAL A 122 9.11 17.98 -2.51
C VAL A 122 9.13 17.53 -3.96
N ASP A 123 9.72 16.37 -4.24
CA ASP A 123 9.59 15.68 -5.54
C ASP A 123 8.23 14.97 -5.56
N ILE A 124 7.32 15.43 -6.43
CA ILE A 124 5.98 14.85 -6.66
C ILE A 124 5.83 14.21 -8.04
N GLY A 125 6.95 13.91 -8.71
CA GLY A 125 6.95 13.26 -10.03
C GLY A 125 6.64 14.19 -11.22
N LEU A 126 6.60 15.50 -10.99
CA LEU A 126 6.58 16.51 -12.06
C LEU A 126 7.99 16.76 -12.61
N GLU A 127 8.10 17.64 -13.60
CA GLU A 127 9.40 18.01 -14.19
C GLU A 127 10.36 18.61 -13.15
N LYS A 128 9.84 19.44 -12.24
CA LYS A 128 10.61 20.08 -11.17
C LYS A 128 9.96 19.80 -9.81
N PRO A 129 10.76 19.66 -8.73
CA PRO A 129 10.23 19.63 -7.38
C PRO A 129 9.41 20.89 -7.08
N VAL A 130 8.42 20.76 -6.20
CA VAL A 130 7.53 21.86 -5.83
C VAL A 130 7.80 22.30 -4.41
N GLN A 131 7.54 23.57 -4.12
CA GLN A 131 7.43 24.04 -2.75
C GLN A 131 6.02 23.71 -2.22
N ALA A 132 5.95 23.13 -1.03
CA ALA A 132 4.70 22.78 -0.38
C ALA A 132 4.70 23.14 1.11
N LYS A 133 3.52 23.48 1.64
CA LYS A 133 3.32 23.60 3.09
C LYS A 133 3.21 22.21 3.72
N VAL A 134 4.15 21.86 4.57
CA VAL A 134 4.27 20.52 5.19
C VAL A 134 4.55 20.67 6.68
N PRO A 135 3.63 20.24 7.56
CA PRO A 135 3.83 20.29 9.01
C PRO A 135 5.15 19.62 9.45
N PRO A 136 5.84 20.15 10.49
CA PRO A 136 7.01 19.51 11.07
C PRO A 136 6.67 18.12 11.64
N GLY A 137 7.68 17.26 11.79
CA GLY A 137 7.52 15.92 12.35
C GLY A 137 7.03 14.84 11.38
N LEU A 138 6.56 15.20 10.18
CA LEU A 138 6.24 14.21 9.16
C LEU A 138 7.51 13.58 8.57
N GLY A 139 7.43 12.28 8.30
CA GLY A 139 8.47 11.51 7.62
C GLY A 139 8.74 12.00 6.19
N PRO A 140 9.72 11.39 5.50
CA PRO A 140 10.18 11.88 4.20
C PRO A 140 9.17 11.66 3.07
N ARG A 141 8.26 10.69 3.20
CA ARG A 141 7.16 10.45 2.25
C ARG A 141 5.91 11.19 2.73
N VAL A 142 5.32 12.00 1.86
CA VAL A 142 4.11 12.79 2.13
C VAL A 142 3.14 12.69 0.96
N THR A 143 1.86 12.94 1.20
CA THR A 143 0.88 13.16 0.13
C THR A 143 0.54 14.64 0.09
N LEU A 144 0.55 15.21 -1.11
CA LEU A 144 0.25 16.62 -1.34
C LEU A 144 -1.04 16.77 -2.13
N THR A 145 -1.77 17.84 -1.84
CA THR A 145 -2.91 18.30 -2.63
C THR A 145 -2.70 19.74 -3.08
N GLN A 146 -3.31 20.11 -4.20
CA GLN A 146 -3.29 21.49 -4.69
C GLN A 146 -4.56 22.22 -4.25
N LYS A 147 -4.43 23.31 -3.48
CA LYS A 147 -5.54 24.23 -3.21
C LYS A 147 -5.12 25.65 -3.59
N GLN A 148 -5.96 26.34 -4.36
CA GLN A 148 -5.72 27.73 -4.79
C GLN A 148 -4.33 27.91 -5.43
N GLY A 149 -3.89 26.95 -6.24
CA GLY A 149 -2.58 26.99 -6.90
C GLY A 149 -1.38 26.56 -6.04
N HIS A 150 -1.55 26.40 -4.72
CA HIS A 150 -0.48 26.02 -3.80
C HIS A 150 -0.55 24.55 -3.38
N TRP A 151 0.62 23.90 -3.31
CA TRP A 151 0.75 22.55 -2.79
C TRP A 151 0.81 22.56 -1.26
N GLN A 152 0.08 21.65 -0.64
CA GLN A 152 0.12 21.46 0.81
C GLN A 152 -0.12 20.01 1.19
N TYR A 153 0.37 19.62 2.36
CA TYR A 153 0.12 18.33 2.96
C TYR A 153 -1.38 18.04 3.05
N ILE A 154 -1.74 16.81 2.68
CA ILE A 154 -3.03 16.23 3.00
C ILE A 154 -2.80 14.88 3.66
N ASP A 155 -3.60 14.62 4.69
CA ASP A 155 -3.61 13.32 5.33
C ASP A 155 -4.21 12.26 4.38
N ARG A 156 -3.56 11.09 4.28
CA ARG A 156 -3.96 10.03 3.36
C ARG A 156 -5.40 9.57 3.62
N GLU A 157 -5.88 9.69 4.85
CA GLU A 157 -7.20 9.27 5.27
C GLU A 157 -8.29 10.15 4.64
N GLN A 158 -7.98 11.41 4.32
CA GLN A 158 -8.89 12.40 3.73
C GLN A 158 -9.05 12.25 2.21
N ILE A 159 -8.23 11.42 1.55
CA ILE A 159 -8.29 11.23 0.09
C ILE A 159 -9.55 10.40 -0.24
N PRO A 160 -10.45 10.90 -1.12
CA PRO A 160 -11.74 10.25 -1.38
C PRO A 160 -11.64 9.04 -2.33
N VAL A 161 -10.47 8.83 -2.93
CA VAL A 161 -10.20 7.78 -3.93
C VAL A 161 -9.24 6.74 -3.36
N TYR A 162 -9.21 5.55 -3.97
CA TYR A 162 -8.27 4.52 -3.56
C TYR A 162 -6.83 4.98 -3.80
N TRP A 163 -5.99 4.93 -2.77
CA TRP A 163 -4.65 5.50 -2.78
C TRP A 163 -3.54 4.48 -2.48
N GLY A 164 -3.72 3.24 -2.96
CA GLY A 164 -2.80 2.13 -2.68
C GLY A 164 -3.00 1.52 -1.29
N TYR A 165 -2.07 0.67 -0.86
CA TYR A 165 -2.10 -0.01 0.43
C TYR A 165 -0.92 0.37 1.32
N THR A 166 -0.99 0.02 2.61
CA THR A 166 0.17 -0.03 3.52
C THR A 166 0.52 -1.48 3.86
N VAL A 167 1.76 -1.73 4.27
CA VAL A 167 2.23 -3.07 4.63
C VAL A 167 2.79 -3.07 6.05
N THR A 168 2.21 -3.88 6.93
CA THR A 168 2.65 -3.98 8.32
C THR A 168 3.01 -5.41 8.71
N CYS A 169 3.93 -5.57 9.65
CA CYS A 169 4.31 -6.86 10.21
C CYS A 169 3.73 -7.00 11.62
N GLN A 170 3.19 -8.17 11.95
CA GLN A 170 2.70 -8.52 13.28
C GLN A 170 3.39 -9.80 13.77
N GLN A 171 3.52 -10.00 15.09
CA GLN A 171 4.24 -11.16 15.62
C GLN A 171 3.45 -12.46 15.50
N SER A 172 2.11 -12.40 15.42
CA SER A 172 1.27 -13.58 15.27
C SER A 172 -0.12 -13.22 14.73
N LEU A 173 -0.87 -14.25 14.30
CA LEU A 173 -2.28 -14.09 13.93
C LEU A 173 -3.11 -13.59 15.13
N LYS A 174 -2.85 -14.10 16.33
CA LYS A 174 -3.53 -13.66 17.57
C LYS A 174 -3.35 -12.15 17.78
N GLN A 175 -2.10 -11.67 17.71
CA GLN A 175 -1.81 -10.24 17.87
C GLN A 175 -2.47 -9.41 16.76
N THR A 176 -2.49 -9.92 15.52
CA THR A 176 -3.17 -9.27 14.40
C THR A 176 -4.66 -9.10 14.68
N LEU A 177 -5.34 -10.15 15.15
CA LEU A 177 -6.75 -10.08 15.50
C LEU A 177 -7.00 -9.09 16.65
N GLN A 178 -6.16 -9.10 17.69
CA GLN A 178 -6.28 -8.18 18.82
C GLN A 178 -6.12 -6.71 18.41
N ASN A 179 -5.17 -6.41 17.53
CA ASN A 179 -4.86 -5.03 17.13
C ASN A 179 -5.84 -4.44 16.11
N HIS A 180 -6.58 -5.28 15.38
CA HIS A 180 -7.40 -4.85 14.24
C HIS A 180 -8.89 -5.18 14.37
N THR A 181 -9.29 -5.95 15.38
CA THR A 181 -10.69 -6.28 15.62
C THR A 181 -11.31 -5.31 16.61
N THR A 182 -12.37 -4.64 16.16
CA THR A 182 -13.25 -3.80 16.98
C THR A 182 -14.67 -4.34 16.87
N PRO A 183 -15.64 -3.86 17.68
CA PRO A 183 -17.05 -4.24 17.52
C PRO A 183 -17.64 -3.94 16.15
N LYS A 184 -17.01 -3.05 15.35
CA LYS A 184 -17.43 -2.70 13.98
C LYS A 184 -16.64 -3.44 12.90
N THR A 185 -15.77 -4.38 13.28
CA THR A 185 -14.92 -5.13 12.34
C THR A 185 -15.58 -6.47 12.00
N LEU A 186 -15.84 -6.71 10.71
CA LEU A 186 -16.16 -8.05 10.22
C LEU A 186 -14.86 -8.81 9.92
N VAL A 187 -14.63 -9.92 10.63
CA VAL A 187 -13.48 -10.80 10.40
C VAL A 187 -13.91 -11.99 9.56
N ILE A 188 -13.27 -12.18 8.41
CA ILE A 188 -13.52 -13.31 7.52
C ILE A 188 -12.27 -14.20 7.49
N ALA A 189 -12.37 -15.40 8.02
CA ALA A 189 -11.33 -16.42 7.93
C ALA A 189 -11.60 -17.37 6.78
N THR A 190 -10.61 -17.62 5.93
CA THR A 190 -10.75 -18.50 4.77
C THR A 190 -10.05 -19.84 5.00
N SER A 191 -10.74 -20.95 4.78
CA SER A 191 -10.20 -22.30 4.89
C SER A 191 -10.93 -23.26 3.94
N ARG A 192 -10.24 -24.30 3.45
CA ARG A 192 -10.87 -25.41 2.72
C ARG A 192 -11.90 -26.17 3.54
N LYS A 193 -11.79 -26.11 4.88
CA LYS A 193 -12.74 -26.70 5.83
C LYS A 193 -13.83 -25.72 6.27
N GLY A 194 -13.82 -24.49 5.76
CA GLY A 194 -14.84 -23.49 6.08
C GLY A 194 -16.15 -23.77 5.35
N THR A 195 -17.20 -23.10 5.79
CA THR A 195 -18.49 -23.14 5.11
C THR A 195 -18.39 -22.45 3.74
N PRO A 196 -18.87 -23.08 2.64
CA PRO A 196 -18.87 -22.47 1.32
C PRO A 196 -19.56 -21.10 1.27
N ILE A 197 -18.98 -20.14 0.55
CA ILE A 197 -19.50 -18.76 0.53
C ILE A 197 -20.91 -18.64 -0.07
N ASN A 198 -21.25 -19.52 -1.01
CA ASN A 198 -22.57 -19.55 -1.64
C ASN A 198 -23.69 -19.91 -0.64
N THR A 199 -23.40 -20.66 0.43
CA THR A 199 -24.39 -20.95 1.47
C THR A 199 -24.51 -19.81 2.50
N LEU A 200 -23.50 -18.95 2.60
CA LEU A 200 -23.45 -17.80 3.52
C LEU A 200 -23.85 -16.48 2.87
N ALA A 201 -24.04 -16.43 1.55
CA ALA A 201 -24.26 -15.20 0.79
C ALA A 201 -25.49 -14.40 1.26
N THR A 202 -26.50 -15.06 1.82
CA THR A 202 -27.69 -14.41 2.40
C THR A 202 -27.40 -13.71 3.73
N GLN A 203 -26.42 -14.20 4.50
CA GLN A 203 -26.05 -13.65 5.81
C GLN A 203 -25.08 -12.47 5.72
N LEU A 204 -24.41 -12.29 4.57
CA LEU A 204 -23.39 -11.25 4.36
C LEU A 204 -23.91 -10.01 3.61
N LYS A 205 -25.22 -9.93 3.31
CA LYS A 205 -25.85 -8.82 2.55
C LYS A 205 -26.25 -7.60 3.39
N THR A 206 -25.97 -7.60 4.69
CA THR A 206 -26.15 -6.45 5.60
C THR A 206 -24.95 -5.51 5.61
#